data_AF-A0A926AA09-F1
#
_entry.id   AF-A0A926AA09-F1
#
_cell.length_a   1.000
_cell.length_b   1.000
_cell.length_c   1.000
_cell.angle_alpha   90.00
_cell.angle_beta   90.00
_cell.angle_gamma   90.00
#
_symmetry.space_group_name_H-M   'P 1'
#
loop_
_entity.id
_entity.type
_entity.pdbx_description
1 polymer ?
#
loop_
_entity_poly.entity_id
_entity_poly.type
_entity_poly.pdbx_seq_one_letter_code
_entity_poly.pdbx_strand_id
1 'polypeptide(L)'
;MYRVFESLDALVTVVEEARGVPMTSNCVVPRGDVLELLDDVREALPGELDDAQDVLDRRDDIVGDAEREAEQSRSGAHADAEQMLADA
;
A
#
# COMPACT_ATOMS: atom_id res chain seq x y z
N MET A 1 -13.66 5.57 -2.16
CA MET A 1 -12.93 6.17 -3.31
C MET A 1 -13.53 7.49 -3.80
N TYR A 2 -14.79 7.56 -4.27
CA TYR A 2 -15.38 8.84 -4.75
C TYR A 2 -15.40 9.97 -3.70
N ARG A 3 -15.64 9.64 -2.43
CA ARG A 3 -15.64 10.59 -1.31
C ARG A 3 -14.27 11.25 -1.05
N VAL A 4 -13.17 10.51 -1.25
CA VAL A 4 -11.81 11.04 -1.03
C VAL A 4 -11.50 12.12 -2.05
N PHE A 5 -11.78 11.86 -3.33
CA PHE A 5 -11.54 12.83 -4.39
C PHE A 5 -12.40 14.08 -4.21
N GLU A 6 -13.66 13.92 -3.78
CA GLU A 6 -14.55 15.05 -3.47
C GLU A 6 -14.03 15.91 -2.31
N SER A 7 -13.58 15.30 -1.21
CA SER A 7 -12.99 16.03 -0.07
C SER A 7 -11.66 16.71 -0.45
N LEU A 8 -10.86 16.09 -1.32
CA LEU A 8 -9.63 16.71 -1.85
C LEU A 8 -9.93 17.89 -2.77
N ASP A 9 -10.90 17.76 -3.68
CA ASP A 9 -11.31 18.85 -4.58
C ASP A 9 -11.88 20.04 -3.79
N ALA A 10 -12.64 19.76 -2.73
CA ALA A 10 -13.12 20.76 -1.79
C ALA A 10 -11.97 21.46 -1.05
N LEU A 11 -10.95 20.71 -0.60
CA LEU A 11 -9.76 21.26 0.04
C LEU A 11 -8.98 22.18 -0.91
N VAL A 12 -8.83 21.79 -2.18
CA VAL A 12 -8.19 22.60 -3.22
C VAL A 12 -8.95 23.90 -3.42
N THR A 13 -10.28 23.82 -3.55
CA THR A 13 -11.14 24.99 -3.71
C THR A 13 -10.99 25.97 -2.53
N VAL A 14 -10.99 25.46 -1.29
CA VAL A 14 -10.79 26.29 -0.08
C VAL A 14 -9.44 27.01 -0.10
N VAL A 15 -8.38 26.37 -0.60
CA VAL A 15 -7.04 26.97 -0.70
C VAL A 15 -6.94 27.98 -1.84
N GLU A 16 -7.62 27.74 -2.97
CA GLU A 16 -7.68 28.67 -4.12
C GLU A 16 -8.45 29.94 -3.79
N GLU A 17 -9.55 29.83 -3.04
CA GLU A 17 -10.38 30.96 -2.60
C GLU A 17 -9.83 31.65 -1.33
N ALA A 18 -8.82 31.06 -0.70
CA ALA A 18 -8.23 31.55 0.53
C ALA A 18 -7.64 32.95 0.38
N ARG A 19 -7.82 33.78 1.42
CA ARG A 19 -7.27 35.13 1.41
C ARG A 19 -5.74 35.08 1.60
N GLY A 20 -5.00 35.43 0.56
CA GLY A 20 -3.54 35.55 0.61
C GLY A 20 -3.05 36.62 1.60
N VAL A 21 -1.91 36.36 2.23
CA VAL A 21 -1.21 37.30 3.12
C VAL A 21 -0.17 38.08 2.30
N PRO A 22 -0.22 39.43 2.28
CA PRO A 22 0.67 40.25 1.44
C PRO A 22 2.15 39.97 1.67
N MET A 23 2.94 39.98 0.59
CA MET A 23 4.39 39.71 0.59
C MET A 23 4.79 38.31 1.08
N THR A 24 3.85 37.35 1.13
CA THR A 24 4.13 35.95 1.47
C THR A 24 3.39 35.00 0.52
N SER A 25 3.82 33.74 0.48
CA SER A 25 3.10 32.66 -0.20
C SER A 25 1.99 32.03 0.67
N ASN A 26 1.68 32.63 1.81
CA ASN A 26 0.75 32.06 2.78
C ASN A 26 -0.68 32.59 2.54
N CYS A 27 -1.68 31.80 2.92
CA CYS A 27 -3.09 32.17 2.85
C CYS A 27 -3.80 31.88 4.18
N VAL A 28 -4.91 32.59 4.41
CA VAL A 28 -5.79 32.41 5.57
C VAL A 28 -6.95 31.52 5.16
N VAL A 29 -7.09 30.39 5.84
CA VAL A 29 -8.16 29.41 5.63
C VAL A 29 -8.97 29.19 6.92
N PRO A 30 -10.26 28.86 6.81
CA PRO A 30 -11.07 28.43 7.96
C PRO A 30 -10.54 27.09 8.48
N ARG A 31 -9.81 27.15 9.60
CA ARG A 31 -9.14 25.97 10.19
C ARG A 31 -10.10 24.81 10.49
N GLY A 32 -11.32 25.08 10.91
CA GLY A 32 -12.32 24.04 11.23
C GLY A 32 -12.64 23.20 10.01
N ASP A 33 -13.11 23.86 8.96
CA ASP A 33 -13.53 23.23 7.70
C ASP A 33 -12.38 22.45 7.04
N VAL A 34 -11.16 23.00 7.08
CA VAL A 34 -9.96 22.31 6.55
C VAL A 34 -9.63 21.05 7.35
N LEU A 35 -9.75 21.07 8.67
CA LEU A 35 -9.50 19.89 9.50
C LEU A 35 -10.55 18.80 9.27
N GLU A 36 -11.82 19.19 9.11
CA GLU A 36 -12.91 18.25 8.82
C GLU A 36 -12.72 17.57 7.46
N LEU A 37 -12.38 18.33 6.42
CA LEU A 37 -12.05 17.76 5.10
C LEU A 37 -10.84 16.81 5.13
N LEU A 38 -9.82 17.13 5.94
CA LEU A 38 -8.65 16.26 6.11
C LEU A 38 -8.99 14.97 6.86
N ASP A 39 -9.86 15.03 7.87
CA ASP A 39 -10.34 13.85 8.59
C ASP A 39 -11.20 12.97 7.69
N ASP A 40 -12.08 13.57 6.87
CA ASP A 40 -12.86 12.84 5.85
C ASP A 40 -11.97 12.11 4.84
N VAL A 41 -10.90 12.78 4.36
CA VAL A 41 -9.90 12.15 3.48
C VAL A 41 -9.21 11.00 4.20
N ARG A 42 -8.83 11.18 5.47
CA ARG A 42 -8.12 10.17 6.25
C ARG A 42 -8.99 8.94 6.55
N GLU A 43 -10.28 9.13 6.80
CA GLU A 43 -11.23 8.04 7.05
C GLU A 43 -11.67 7.36 5.76
N ALA A 44 -11.76 8.11 4.66
CA ALA A 44 -12.14 7.57 3.36
C ALA A 44 -10.96 6.98 2.56
N LEU A 45 -9.71 7.31 2.92
CA LEU A 45 -8.51 6.56 2.50
C LEU A 45 -8.58 5.21 3.20
N PRO A 46 -8.94 4.14 2.48
CA PRO A 46 -9.27 2.90 3.12
C PRO A 46 -7.99 2.27 3.69
N GLY A 47 -8.09 1.68 4.89
CA GLY A 47 -7.10 0.72 5.37
C GLY A 47 -6.84 -0.42 4.38
N GLU A 48 -7.76 -0.62 3.43
CA GLU A 48 -7.65 -1.54 2.29
C GLU A 48 -6.43 -1.26 1.39
N LEU A 49 -5.88 -0.03 1.36
CA LEU A 49 -4.62 0.24 0.67
C LEU A 49 -3.44 -0.40 1.42
N ASP A 50 -3.46 -0.36 2.74
CA ASP A 50 -2.49 -1.04 3.59
C ASP A 50 -2.64 -2.56 3.41
N ASP A 51 -3.88 -3.07 3.41
CA ASP A 51 -4.16 -4.50 3.16
C ASP A 51 -3.74 -4.93 1.74
N ALA A 52 -3.93 -4.08 0.73
CA ALA A 52 -3.51 -4.35 -0.63
C ALA A 52 -1.98 -4.36 -0.76
N GLN A 53 -1.29 -3.47 -0.05
CA GLN A 53 0.17 -3.44 0.03
C GLN A 53 0.69 -4.71 0.72
N ASP A 54 0.09 -5.12 1.83
CA ASP A 54 0.39 -6.37 2.54
C ASP A 54 0.20 -7.62 1.65
N VAL A 55 -0.86 -7.65 0.82
CA VAL A 55 -1.09 -8.74 -0.13
C VAL A 55 -0.03 -8.75 -1.23
N LEU A 56 0.39 -7.59 -1.71
CA LEU A 56 1.45 -7.47 -2.72
C LEU A 56 2.81 -7.91 -2.15
N ASP A 57 3.14 -7.52 -0.93
CA ASP A 57 4.40 -7.89 -0.29
C ASP A 57 4.47 -9.41 -0.03
N ARG A 58 3.35 -10.04 0.37
CA ARG A 58 3.28 -11.50 0.55
C ARG A 58 3.44 -12.29 -0.75
N ARG A 59 3.19 -11.70 -1.92
CA ARG A 59 3.31 -12.41 -3.20
C ARG A 59 4.75 -12.90 -3.42
N ASP A 60 5.72 -12.02 -3.20
CA ASP A 60 7.12 -12.34 -3.49
C ASP A 60 7.66 -13.35 -2.48
N ASP A 61 7.23 -13.29 -1.22
CA ASP A 61 7.53 -14.28 -0.19
C ASP A 61 6.95 -15.66 -0.53
N ILE A 62 5.68 -15.74 -0.94
CA ILE A 62 5.02 -16.99 -1.33
C ILE A 62 5.74 -17.65 -2.52
N VAL A 63 6.13 -16.86 -3.52
CA VAL A 63 6.86 -17.38 -4.69
C VAL A 63 8.23 -17.91 -4.27
N GLY A 64 8.97 -17.16 -3.45
CA GLY A 64 10.28 -17.60 -2.98
C GLY A 64 10.24 -18.83 -2.08
N ASP A 65 9.21 -18.97 -1.24
CA ASP A 65 8.98 -20.17 -0.43
C ASP A 65 8.66 -21.38 -1.30
N ALA A 66 7.77 -21.23 -2.29
CA ALA A 66 7.39 -22.31 -3.20
C ALA A 66 8.57 -22.80 -4.05
N GLU A 67 9.43 -21.90 -4.53
CA GLU A 67 10.65 -22.26 -5.27
C GLU A 67 11.63 -23.04 -4.39
N ARG A 68 11.84 -22.60 -3.14
CA ARG A 68 12.69 -23.32 -2.18
C ARG A 68 12.16 -24.72 -1.87
N GLU A 69 10.86 -24.85 -1.64
CA GLU A 69 10.22 -26.13 -1.36
C GLU A 69 10.32 -27.08 -2.56
N ALA A 70 10.11 -26.58 -3.78
CA ALA A 70 10.25 -27.36 -5.00
C ALA A 70 11.69 -27.85 -5.21
N GLU A 71 12.69 -26.99 -5.00
CA GLU A 71 14.11 -27.37 -5.15
C GLU A 71 14.51 -28.41 -4.09
N GLN A 72 14.06 -28.23 -2.84
CA GLN A 72 14.33 -29.16 -1.75
C GLN A 72 13.68 -30.53 -2.00
N SER A 73 12.45 -30.55 -2.51
CA SER A 73 11.74 -31.78 -2.89
C SER A 73 12.42 -32.51 -4.05
N ARG A 74 12.85 -31.77 -5.09
CA ARG A 74 13.63 -32.32 -6.21
C ARG A 74 14.96 -32.90 -5.74
N SER A 75 15.68 -32.16 -4.89
CA SER A 75 16.97 -32.59 -4.36
C SER A 75 16.83 -33.86 -3.51
N GLY A 76 15.80 -33.94 -2.67
CA GLY A 76 15.51 -35.13 -1.87
C GLY A 76 15.22 -36.35 -2.76
N ALA A 77 14.33 -36.19 -3.75
CA ALA A 77 14.00 -37.27 -4.67
C ALA A 77 15.21 -37.76 -5.48
N HIS A 78 16.11 -36.86 -5.88
CA HIS A 78 17.36 -37.24 -6.55
C HIS A 78 18.31 -37.99 -5.62
N ALA A 79 18.51 -37.52 -4.39
CA ALA A 79 19.35 -38.19 -3.41
C ALA A 79 18.82 -39.60 -3.08
N ASP A 80 17.51 -39.75 -2.89
CA ASP A 80 16.87 -41.05 -2.65
C ASP A 80 17.03 -42.00 -3.84
N ALA A 81 16.94 -41.49 -5.07
CA ALA A 81 17.16 -42.28 -6.27
C ALA A 81 18.62 -42.73 -6.42
N GLU A 82 19.59 -41.86 -6.12
CA GLU A 82 21.02 -42.21 -6.11
C GLU A 82 21.34 -43.24 -5.04
N GLN A 83 20.76 -43.10 -3.84
CA GLN A 83 20.88 -44.06 -2.74
C GLN A 83 20.35 -45.45 -3.17
N MET A 84 19.14 -45.51 -3.75
CA MET A 84 18.55 -46.76 -4.23
C MET A 84 19.39 -47.45 -5.32
N LEU A 85 20.05 -46.68 -6.19
CA LEU A 85 20.95 -47.23 -7.21
C LEU A 85 22.28 -47.71 -6.62
N ALA A 86 22.77 -47.06 -5.55
CA ALA A 86 24.00 -47.45 -4.87
C ALA A 86 23.84 -48.71 -4.00
N ASP A 87 22.64 -48.95 -3.48
CA ASP A 87 22.29 -50.12 -2.66
C ASP A 87 21.90 -51.37 -3.48
N ALA A 88 21.84 -51.27 -4.82
CA ALA A 88 21.48 -52.35 -5.76
C ALA A 88 22.69 -53.07 -6.37
#